data_AF-A0A6L8VFT7-F1
#
_entry.id   AF-A0A6L8VFT7-F1
#
_cell.length_a   1.000
_cell.length_b   1.000
_cell.length_c   1.000
_cell.angle_alpha   90.00
_cell.angle_beta   90.00
_cell.angle_gamma   90.00
#
_symmetry.space_group_name_H-M   'P 1'
#
loop_
_entity.id
_entity.type
_entity.pdbx_description
1 polymer ?
#
loop_
_entity_poly.entity_id
_entity_poly.type
_entity_poly.pdbx_seq_one_letter_code
_entity_poly.pdbx_strand_id
1 'polypeptide(L)'
;MRILAVDDDEMILELLSASLGAAGFADLTVASSAAQALEHIAAARIPFDCFLLDIQMPEVDGIDLCRAIRRNPIYAAAPIVMITAMSQKSYIDRAFSAGATDYVTKPFDPVELGARIRLAAKMVESERALTENRSAVATLRAQLERERFVDLNEPISIPDVDAVIDLQALENYLLQLSRSGLFATSIFAFKIVGIETIYASTSPIDFRYLLTDVAEAVSTALRSHERFVSYAGNGVYVCVAHGRGALDLEVIEGTANLIVEEMALTNSRGVPLKFRLRVGSPVRVGLVRAGRGAVDALYVAIENAEQDAPKAEDGRSGEHWSQFRLA
;
A
#
# COMPACT_ATOMS: atom_id res chain seq x y z
N MET A 1 -25.81 3.04 -16.36
CA MET A 1 -25.95 4.48 -16.10
C MET A 1 -27.33 4.71 -15.51
N ARG A 2 -27.42 5.29 -14.32
CA ARG A 2 -28.70 5.56 -13.62
C ARG A 2 -29.19 6.95 -13.98
N ILE A 3 -30.41 7.08 -14.48
CA ILE A 3 -30.97 8.36 -14.93
C ILE A 3 -32.16 8.74 -14.05
N LEU A 4 -32.28 10.00 -13.65
CA LEU A 4 -33.48 10.57 -13.04
C LEU A 4 -34.15 11.54 -14.01
N ALA A 5 -35.36 11.24 -14.46
CA ALA A 5 -36.19 12.14 -15.27
C ALA A 5 -37.26 12.82 -14.43
N VAL A 6 -37.46 14.12 -14.64
CA VAL A 6 -38.37 14.95 -13.85
C VAL A 6 -39.22 15.81 -14.78
N ASP A 7 -40.53 15.62 -14.74
CA ASP A 7 -41.52 16.30 -15.58
C ASP A 7 -42.90 16.18 -14.91
N ASP A 8 -43.71 17.24 -14.87
CA ASP A 8 -45.05 17.18 -14.28
C ASP A 8 -46.09 16.54 -15.22
N ASP A 9 -45.76 16.35 -16.50
CA ASP A 9 -46.60 15.64 -17.47
C ASP A 9 -46.24 14.15 -17.50
N GLU A 10 -47.18 13.32 -17.01
CA GLU A 10 -47.04 11.87 -16.95
C GLU A 10 -46.84 11.23 -18.34
N MET A 11 -47.43 11.80 -19.40
CA MET A 11 -47.22 11.32 -20.77
C MET A 11 -45.79 11.57 -21.25
N ILE A 12 -45.18 12.68 -20.82
CA ILE A 12 -43.77 12.96 -21.14
C ILE A 12 -42.86 11.97 -20.40
N LEU A 13 -43.12 11.67 -19.13
CA LEU A 13 -42.37 10.67 -18.37
C LEU A 13 -42.46 9.27 -19.01
N GLU A 14 -43.64 8.87 -19.48
CA GLU A 14 -43.83 7.61 -20.24
C GLU A 14 -43.04 7.62 -21.55
N LEU A 15 -43.10 8.71 -22.31
CA LEU A 15 -42.35 8.86 -23.56
C LEU A 15 -40.84 8.81 -23.34
N LEU A 16 -40.33 9.47 -22.29
CA LEU A 16 -38.92 9.42 -21.91
C LEU A 16 -38.51 7.99 -21.56
N SER A 17 -39.33 7.29 -20.78
CA SER A 17 -39.09 5.89 -20.40
C SER A 17 -39.00 4.98 -21.62
N ALA A 18 -39.94 5.09 -22.56
CA ALA A 18 -39.94 4.31 -23.79
C ALA A 18 -38.74 4.64 -24.69
N SER A 19 -38.46 5.94 -24.89
CA SER A 19 -37.39 6.42 -25.78
C SER A 19 -36.01 6.02 -25.27
N LEU A 20 -35.75 6.21 -23.97
CA LEU A 20 -34.46 5.89 -23.35
C LEU A 20 -34.26 4.38 -23.21
N GLY A 21 -35.33 3.64 -22.89
CA GLY A 21 -35.31 2.18 -22.89
C GLY A 21 -34.91 1.62 -24.26
N ALA A 22 -35.51 2.11 -25.34
CA ALA A 22 -35.16 1.74 -26.71
C ALA A 22 -33.71 2.13 -27.09
N ALA A 23 -33.18 3.20 -26.49
CA ALA A 23 -31.80 3.64 -26.68
C ALA A 23 -30.77 2.89 -25.81
N GLY A 24 -31.19 1.91 -25.00
CA GLY A 24 -30.32 1.09 -24.15
C GLY A 24 -30.14 1.61 -22.71
N PHE A 25 -30.92 2.60 -22.30
CA PHE A 25 -30.85 3.21 -20.96
C PHE A 25 -32.07 2.78 -20.11
N ALA A 26 -32.02 1.56 -19.60
CA ALA A 26 -33.14 0.95 -18.87
C ALA A 26 -33.23 1.31 -17.38
N ASP A 27 -32.15 1.82 -16.77
CA ASP A 27 -32.13 2.24 -15.36
C ASP A 27 -32.57 3.70 -15.23
N LEU A 28 -33.87 3.92 -15.44
CA LEU A 28 -34.53 5.21 -15.36
C LEU A 28 -35.44 5.25 -14.13
N THR A 29 -35.26 6.27 -13.30
CA THR A 29 -36.21 6.68 -12.26
C THR A 29 -36.95 7.92 -12.74
N VAL A 30 -38.25 8.00 -12.52
CA VAL A 30 -39.08 9.14 -12.92
C VAL A 30 -39.62 9.86 -11.68
N ALA A 31 -39.80 11.17 -11.78
CA ALA A 31 -40.41 12.01 -10.76
C ALA A 31 -41.37 13.02 -11.40
N SER A 32 -42.55 13.19 -10.81
CA SER A 32 -43.58 14.14 -11.29
C SER A 32 -43.44 15.55 -10.72
N SER A 33 -42.45 15.78 -9.86
CA SER A 33 -42.19 17.09 -9.27
C SER A 33 -40.74 17.22 -8.78
N ALA A 34 -40.29 18.46 -8.59
CA ALA A 34 -38.98 18.73 -7.99
C ALA A 34 -38.86 18.17 -6.55
N ALA A 35 -39.93 18.19 -5.78
CA ALA A 35 -39.95 17.63 -4.42
C ALA A 35 -39.67 16.13 -4.44
N GLN A 36 -40.39 15.38 -5.29
CA GLN A 36 -40.19 13.94 -5.45
C GLN A 36 -38.79 13.62 -6.01
N ALA A 37 -38.26 14.43 -6.93
CA ALA A 37 -36.91 14.26 -7.43
C ALA A 37 -35.86 14.36 -6.30
N LEU A 38 -36.01 15.34 -5.41
CA LEU A 38 -35.13 15.51 -4.25
C LEU A 38 -35.27 14.36 -3.23
N GLU A 39 -36.48 13.82 -3.03
CA GLU A 39 -36.70 12.61 -2.22
C GLU A 39 -35.97 11.40 -2.80
N HIS A 40 -36.08 11.17 -4.11
CA HIS A 40 -35.35 10.09 -4.78
C HIS A 40 -33.83 10.26 -4.66
N ILE A 41 -33.33 11.49 -4.83
CA ILE A 41 -31.91 11.80 -4.66
C ILE A 41 -31.45 11.49 -3.23
N ALA A 42 -32.23 11.86 -2.21
CA ALA A 42 -31.90 11.62 -0.81
C ALA A 42 -31.95 10.13 -0.42
N ALA A 43 -32.88 9.37 -0.99
CA ALA A 43 -33.04 7.94 -0.71
C ALA A 43 -32.10 7.03 -1.52
N ALA A 44 -31.41 7.56 -2.53
CA ALA A 44 -30.59 6.78 -3.43
C ALA A 44 -29.32 6.23 -2.75
N ARG A 45 -29.22 4.88 -2.64
CA ARG A 45 -27.99 4.21 -2.17
C ARG A 45 -26.83 4.31 -3.16
N ILE A 46 -27.16 4.22 -4.44
CA ILE A 46 -26.22 4.42 -5.54
C ILE A 46 -26.60 5.78 -6.16
N PRO A 47 -25.68 6.72 -6.35
CA PRO A 47 -26.01 8.00 -6.97
C PRO A 47 -26.60 7.84 -8.39
N PHE A 48 -27.41 8.81 -8.81
CA PHE A 48 -27.75 8.99 -10.22
C PHE A 48 -26.54 9.51 -11.01
N ASP A 49 -26.43 9.06 -12.25
CA ASP A 49 -25.37 9.42 -13.18
C ASP A 49 -25.76 10.57 -14.11
N CYS A 50 -27.05 10.77 -14.36
CA CYS A 50 -27.57 11.79 -15.25
C CYS A 50 -28.97 12.24 -14.82
N PHE A 51 -29.30 13.50 -15.08
CA PHE A 51 -30.62 14.07 -14.80
C PHE A 51 -31.25 14.63 -16.09
N LEU A 52 -32.56 14.43 -16.22
CA LEU A 52 -33.40 15.01 -17.26
C LEU A 52 -34.46 15.85 -16.59
N LEU A 53 -34.47 17.17 -16.81
CA LEU A 53 -35.32 18.08 -16.04
C LEU A 53 -36.20 18.92 -16.95
N ASP A 54 -37.52 18.93 -16.75
CA ASP A 54 -38.35 19.98 -17.33
C ASP A 54 -38.05 21.33 -16.68
N ILE A 55 -37.94 22.39 -17.48
CA ILE A 55 -37.85 23.76 -16.98
C ILE A 55 -39.17 24.19 -16.35
N GLN A 56 -40.31 23.88 -16.97
CA GLN A 56 -41.59 24.43 -16.59
C GLN A 56 -42.39 23.42 -15.77
N MET A 57 -42.19 23.43 -14.45
CA MET A 57 -42.98 22.62 -13.53
C MET A 57 -43.71 23.52 -12.51
N PRO A 58 -44.85 23.07 -11.96
CA PRO A 58 -45.54 23.74 -10.86
C PRO A 58 -44.64 23.84 -9.62
N GLU A 59 -44.86 24.89 -8.83
CA GLU A 59 -44.21 25.17 -7.54
C GLU A 59 -42.72 25.52 -7.63
N VAL A 60 -41.90 24.62 -8.18
CA VAL A 60 -40.45 24.77 -8.33
C VAL A 60 -40.05 24.52 -9.76
N ASP A 61 -39.44 25.52 -10.40
CA ASP A 61 -38.97 25.42 -11.78
C ASP A 61 -37.74 24.50 -11.88
N GLY A 62 -37.53 23.90 -13.06
CA GLY A 62 -36.40 22.98 -13.27
C GLY A 62 -35.03 23.61 -13.15
N ILE A 63 -34.93 24.93 -13.32
CA ILE A 63 -33.67 25.67 -13.19
C ILE A 63 -33.28 25.75 -11.71
N ASP A 64 -34.23 25.96 -10.81
CA ASP A 64 -34.04 25.92 -9.37
C ASP A 64 -33.71 24.51 -8.88
N LEU A 65 -34.37 23.49 -9.43
CA LEU A 65 -34.00 22.09 -9.18
C LEU A 65 -32.57 21.79 -9.65
N CYS A 66 -32.16 22.26 -10.83
CA CYS A 66 -30.79 22.14 -11.33
C CYS A 66 -29.78 22.74 -10.34
N ARG A 67 -30.07 23.94 -9.80
CA ARG A 67 -29.21 24.56 -8.77
C ARG A 67 -29.15 23.73 -7.49
N ALA A 68 -30.27 23.18 -7.06
CA ALA A 68 -30.32 22.33 -5.87
C ALA A 68 -29.46 21.06 -6.05
N ILE A 69 -29.56 20.40 -7.21
CA ILE A 69 -28.74 19.23 -7.55
C ILE A 69 -27.25 19.59 -7.56
N ARG A 70 -26.87 20.72 -8.18
CA ARG A 70 -25.49 21.19 -8.25
C ARG A 70 -24.85 21.53 -6.90
N ARG A 71 -25.66 21.89 -5.90
CA ARG A 71 -25.17 22.12 -4.52
C ARG A 71 -24.78 20.84 -3.81
N ASN A 72 -25.25 19.67 -4.28
CA ASN A 72 -24.85 18.40 -3.72
C ASN A 72 -23.49 17.96 -4.30
N PRO A 73 -22.44 17.78 -3.47
CA PRO A 73 -21.12 17.40 -3.95
C PRO A 73 -21.07 16.11 -4.76
N ILE A 74 -21.99 15.17 -4.50
CA ILE A 74 -22.08 13.89 -5.23
C ILE A 74 -22.45 14.12 -6.70
N TYR A 75 -23.23 15.16 -6.99
CA TYR A 75 -23.78 15.45 -8.32
C TYR A 75 -23.15 16.69 -8.95
N ALA A 76 -22.06 17.20 -8.40
CA ALA A 76 -21.41 18.42 -8.88
C ALA A 76 -21.03 18.35 -10.36
N ALA A 77 -20.59 17.17 -10.82
CA ALA A 77 -20.18 16.91 -12.20
C ALA A 77 -21.20 16.10 -13.03
N ALA A 78 -22.27 15.59 -12.40
CA ALA A 78 -23.24 14.75 -13.08
C ALA A 78 -23.94 15.51 -14.23
N PRO A 79 -24.03 14.99 -15.46
CA PRO A 79 -24.72 15.65 -16.54
C PRO A 79 -26.19 15.96 -16.20
N ILE A 80 -26.62 17.19 -16.44
CA ILE A 80 -28.02 17.63 -16.33
C ILE A 80 -28.45 18.10 -17.71
N VAL A 81 -29.44 17.44 -18.30
CA VAL A 81 -30.02 17.81 -19.60
C VAL A 81 -31.41 18.38 -19.37
N MET A 82 -31.62 19.63 -19.79
CA MET A 82 -32.94 20.26 -19.67
C MET A 82 -33.83 19.82 -20.81
N ILE A 83 -35.09 19.51 -20.54
CA ILE A 83 -36.11 19.21 -21.54
C ILE A 83 -37.11 20.34 -21.48
N THR A 84 -37.38 21.09 -22.55
CA THR A 84 -38.20 22.29 -22.40
C THR A 84 -38.99 22.67 -23.64
N ALA A 85 -40.23 23.15 -23.45
CA ALA A 85 -40.97 23.84 -24.51
C ALA A 85 -40.42 25.26 -24.80
N MET A 86 -39.54 25.80 -23.96
CA MET A 86 -38.99 27.15 -24.09
C MET A 86 -37.75 27.15 -24.99
N SER A 87 -37.92 27.59 -26.23
CA SER A 87 -36.82 27.81 -27.19
C SER A 87 -36.22 29.22 -27.12
N GLN A 88 -36.75 30.09 -26.25
CA GLN A 88 -36.23 31.44 -26.07
C GLN A 88 -34.84 31.41 -25.42
N LYS A 89 -33.91 32.16 -26.02
CA LYS A 89 -32.51 32.24 -25.58
C LYS A 89 -32.34 32.56 -24.08
N SER A 90 -33.21 33.41 -23.52
CA SER A 90 -33.15 33.79 -22.10
C SER A 90 -33.32 32.61 -21.13
N TYR A 91 -34.15 31.63 -21.46
CA TYR A 91 -34.34 30.44 -20.62
C TYR A 91 -33.17 29.47 -20.74
N ILE A 92 -32.65 29.30 -21.95
CA ILE A 92 -31.46 28.48 -22.22
C ILE A 92 -30.26 29.05 -21.45
N ASP A 93 -30.01 30.35 -21.55
CA ASP A 93 -28.91 31.03 -20.85
C ASP A 93 -29.03 30.87 -19.32
N ARG A 94 -30.24 31.00 -18.76
CA ARG A 94 -30.50 30.77 -17.34
C ARG A 94 -30.24 29.32 -16.92
N ALA A 95 -30.61 28.34 -17.74
CA ALA A 95 -30.40 26.93 -17.46
C ALA A 95 -28.91 26.56 -17.44
N PHE A 96 -28.14 27.00 -18.44
CA PHE A 96 -26.69 26.80 -18.45
C PHE A 96 -26.02 27.54 -17.26
N SER A 97 -26.49 28.74 -16.92
CA SER A 97 -26.00 29.46 -15.72
C SER A 97 -26.30 28.75 -14.41
N ALA A 98 -27.34 27.92 -14.36
CA ALA A 98 -27.67 27.06 -13.22
C ALA A 98 -26.86 25.76 -13.17
N GLY A 99 -26.03 25.49 -14.20
CA GLY A 99 -25.17 24.32 -14.28
C GLY A 99 -25.71 23.20 -15.19
N ALA A 100 -26.70 23.47 -16.05
CA ALA A 100 -27.11 22.51 -17.07
C ALA A 100 -25.94 22.18 -18.02
N THR A 101 -25.86 20.93 -18.42
CA THR A 101 -24.86 20.40 -19.35
C THR A 101 -25.32 20.51 -20.80
N ASP A 102 -26.63 20.33 -21.02
CA ASP A 102 -27.23 20.38 -22.35
C ASP A 102 -28.74 20.68 -22.25
N TYR A 103 -29.40 20.87 -23.40
CA TYR A 103 -30.85 21.01 -23.47
C TYR A 103 -31.45 20.32 -24.72
N VAL A 104 -32.75 20.01 -24.63
CA VAL A 104 -33.59 19.43 -25.68
C VAL A 104 -34.93 20.18 -25.70
N THR A 105 -35.38 20.58 -26.89
CA THR A 105 -36.68 21.24 -27.02
C THR A 105 -37.83 20.25 -27.17
N LYS A 106 -38.97 20.52 -26.54
CA LYS A 106 -40.24 19.81 -26.75
C LYS A 106 -40.97 20.37 -27.98
N PRO A 107 -41.62 19.53 -28.81
CA PRO A 107 -41.55 18.06 -28.82
C PRO A 107 -40.15 17.59 -29.25
N PHE A 108 -39.64 16.53 -28.62
CA PHE A 108 -38.29 16.01 -28.88
C PHE A 108 -38.29 14.76 -29.75
N ASP A 109 -37.25 14.60 -30.58
CA ASP A 109 -37.00 13.37 -31.32
C ASP A 109 -36.31 12.34 -30.40
N PRO A 110 -36.87 11.12 -30.22
CA PRO A 110 -36.22 10.04 -29.47
C PRO A 110 -34.78 9.73 -29.91
N VAL A 111 -34.47 9.87 -31.20
CA VAL A 111 -33.13 9.66 -31.75
C VAL A 111 -32.17 10.75 -31.28
N GLU A 112 -32.61 12.01 -31.28
CA GLU A 112 -31.82 13.15 -30.79
C GLU A 112 -31.57 13.02 -29.29
N LEU A 113 -32.62 12.75 -28.52
CA LEU A 113 -32.52 12.53 -27.07
C LEU A 113 -31.52 11.41 -26.77
N GLY A 114 -31.66 10.26 -27.41
CA GLY A 114 -30.74 9.13 -27.23
C GLY A 114 -29.28 9.48 -27.57
N ALA A 115 -29.04 10.33 -28.57
CA ALA A 115 -27.70 10.80 -28.92
C ALA A 115 -27.08 11.67 -27.81
N ARG A 116 -27.85 12.59 -27.23
CA ARG A 116 -27.39 13.46 -26.14
C ARG A 116 -27.10 12.66 -24.87
N ILE A 117 -27.94 11.69 -24.54
CA ILE A 117 -27.71 10.80 -23.39
C ILE A 117 -26.47 9.92 -23.57
N ARG A 118 -26.14 9.50 -24.81
CA ARG A 118 -24.86 8.82 -25.09
C ARG A 118 -23.64 9.72 -24.86
N LEU A 119 -23.73 11.01 -25.16
CA LEU A 119 -22.66 11.95 -24.86
C LEU A 119 -22.50 12.15 -23.35
N ALA A 120 -23.61 12.28 -22.62
CA ALA A 120 -23.61 12.33 -21.16
C ALA A 120 -22.98 11.07 -20.55
N ALA A 121 -23.32 9.89 -21.06
CA ALA A 121 -22.73 8.61 -20.62
C ALA A 121 -21.21 8.58 -20.79
N LYS A 122 -20.70 9.04 -21.94
CA LYS A 122 -19.25 9.14 -22.17
C LYS A 122 -18.55 10.08 -21.21
N MET A 123 -19.19 11.20 -20.82
CA MET A 123 -18.63 12.11 -19.81
C MET A 123 -18.50 11.41 -18.45
N VAL A 124 -19.54 10.70 -18.02
CA VAL A 124 -19.54 9.93 -16.77
C VAL A 124 -18.46 8.84 -16.78
N GLU A 125 -18.33 8.09 -17.88
CA GLU A 125 -17.28 7.07 -18.03
C GLU A 125 -15.87 7.68 -17.94
N SER A 126 -15.64 8.82 -18.61
CA SER A 126 -14.35 9.51 -18.57
C SER A 126 -14.00 9.99 -17.16
N GLU A 127 -14.97 10.52 -16.41
CA GLU A 127 -14.74 11.00 -15.05
C GLU A 127 -14.41 9.86 -14.08
N ARG A 128 -15.12 8.74 -14.21
CA ARG A 128 -14.84 7.51 -13.44
C ARG A 128 -13.45 6.97 -13.73
N ALA A 129 -13.07 6.86 -15.01
CA ALA A 129 -11.75 6.38 -15.42
C ALA A 129 -10.61 7.29 -14.90
N LEU A 130 -10.81 8.61 -14.87
CA LEU A 130 -9.83 9.54 -14.30
C LEU A 130 -9.65 9.33 -12.79
N THR A 131 -10.74 9.08 -12.08
CA THR A 131 -10.74 8.84 -10.63
C THR A 131 -10.05 7.52 -10.29
N GLU A 132 -10.34 6.46 -11.03
CA GLU A 132 -9.71 5.13 -10.89
C GLU A 132 -8.21 5.16 -11.20
N ASN A 133 -7.81 5.84 -12.28
CA ASN A 133 -6.38 5.98 -12.59
C ASN A 133 -5.63 6.76 -11.51
N ARG A 134 -6.25 7.81 -10.96
CA ARG A 134 -5.64 8.61 -9.89
C ARG A 134 -5.43 7.80 -8.60
N SER A 135 -6.39 6.94 -8.24
CA SER A 135 -6.25 6.07 -7.06
C SER A 135 -5.20 4.99 -7.27
N ALA A 136 -5.16 4.34 -8.44
CA ALA A 136 -4.16 3.35 -8.78
C ALA A 136 -2.73 3.91 -8.71
N VAL A 137 -2.51 5.11 -9.26
CA VAL A 137 -1.21 5.80 -9.19
C VAL A 137 -0.83 6.15 -7.74
N ALA A 138 -1.78 6.56 -6.90
CA ALA A 138 -1.53 6.86 -5.50
C ALA A 138 -1.12 5.60 -4.70
N THR A 139 -1.81 4.47 -4.94
CA THR A 139 -1.48 3.19 -4.30
C THR A 139 -0.10 2.69 -4.71
N LEU A 140 0.23 2.73 -6.00
CA LEU A 140 1.55 2.37 -6.52
C LEU A 140 2.65 3.25 -5.92
N ARG A 141 2.44 4.57 -5.84
CA ARG A 141 3.39 5.50 -5.20
C ARG A 141 3.63 5.15 -3.73
N ALA A 142 2.57 4.91 -2.96
CA ALA A 142 2.67 4.56 -1.55
C ALA A 142 3.38 3.20 -1.31
N GLN A 143 3.28 2.26 -2.26
CA GLN A 143 4.00 1.00 -2.22
C GLN A 143 5.48 1.19 -2.55
N LEU A 144 5.80 1.95 -3.60
CA LEU A 144 7.16 2.34 -3.96
C LEU A 144 7.86 3.14 -2.86
N GLU A 145 7.14 4.00 -2.14
CA GLU A 145 7.70 4.77 -1.01
C GLU A 145 8.04 3.87 0.19
N ARG A 146 7.22 2.86 0.48
CA ARG A 146 7.53 1.85 1.52
C ARG A 146 8.77 1.03 1.18
N GLU A 147 8.99 0.71 -0.08
CA GLU A 147 10.22 0.04 -0.51
C GLU A 147 11.46 0.95 -0.52
N ARG A 148 11.26 2.27 -0.48
CA ARG A 148 12.34 3.28 -0.49
C ARG A 148 12.73 3.78 0.90
N PHE A 149 11.99 3.44 1.96
CA PHE A 149 12.33 3.82 3.33
C PHE A 149 12.65 2.55 4.13
N VAL A 150 13.90 2.42 4.58
CA VAL A 150 14.30 1.40 5.54
C VAL A 150 14.58 2.15 6.83
N ASP A 151 13.72 2.03 7.83
CA ASP A 151 14.07 2.55 9.16
C ASP A 151 15.19 1.67 9.73
N LEU A 152 16.25 2.29 10.26
CA LEU A 152 17.38 1.57 10.82
C LEU A 152 16.93 0.57 11.90
N ASN A 153 16.00 0.97 12.78
CA ASN A 153 15.63 0.19 13.96
C ASN A 153 14.47 -0.78 13.75
N GLU A 154 13.81 -0.72 12.59
CA GLU A 154 12.67 -1.60 12.34
C GLU A 154 13.11 -2.93 11.71
N PRO A 155 12.50 -4.05 12.14
CA PRO A 155 12.61 -5.30 11.41
C PRO A 155 12.10 -5.14 9.98
N ILE A 156 12.82 -5.74 9.03
CA ILE A 156 12.40 -5.79 7.63
C ILE A 156 12.40 -7.22 7.12
N SER A 157 11.53 -7.50 6.16
CA SER A 157 11.54 -8.75 5.42
C SER A 157 12.67 -8.73 4.40
N ILE A 158 13.47 -9.80 4.37
CA ILE A 158 14.54 -10.00 3.39
C ILE A 158 14.16 -11.24 2.58
N PRO A 159 13.45 -11.07 1.45
CA PRO A 159 13.05 -12.18 0.61
C PRO A 159 14.26 -12.80 -0.12
N ASP A 160 14.05 -13.99 -0.69
CA ASP A 160 14.97 -14.65 -1.62
C ASP A 160 16.35 -15.06 -1.05
N VAL A 161 16.51 -15.09 0.28
CA VAL A 161 17.69 -15.66 0.96
C VAL A 161 17.32 -16.94 1.71
N ASP A 162 18.08 -18.02 1.47
CA ASP A 162 17.82 -19.34 2.06
C ASP A 162 17.74 -19.29 3.60
N ALA A 163 16.68 -19.89 4.16
CA ALA A 163 16.38 -19.94 5.59
C ALA A 163 16.36 -18.57 6.31
N VAL A 164 16.18 -17.47 5.57
CA VAL A 164 15.85 -16.16 6.13
C VAL A 164 14.32 -15.99 6.11
N ILE A 165 13.76 -15.64 7.26
CA ILE A 165 12.31 -15.45 7.43
C ILE A 165 12.03 -14.16 8.20
N ASP A 166 10.80 -13.68 8.14
CA ASP A 166 10.36 -12.52 8.92
C ASP A 166 10.50 -12.77 10.43
N LEU A 167 10.83 -11.73 11.19
CA LEU A 167 10.96 -11.83 12.65
C LEU A 167 9.68 -12.40 13.30
N GLN A 168 8.51 -11.96 12.83
CA GLN A 168 7.22 -12.48 13.29
C GLN A 168 7.04 -13.97 12.96
N ALA A 169 7.51 -14.42 11.80
CA ALA A 169 7.46 -15.84 11.45
C ALA A 169 8.38 -16.67 12.35
N LEU A 170 9.55 -16.13 12.71
CA LEU A 170 10.49 -16.76 13.64
C LEU A 170 9.93 -16.86 15.06
N GLU A 171 9.25 -15.81 15.55
CA GLU A 171 8.52 -15.86 16.82
C GLU A 171 7.45 -16.95 16.82
N ASN A 172 6.64 -16.99 15.77
CA ASN A 172 5.60 -18.00 15.61
C ASN A 172 6.17 -19.42 15.56
N TYR A 173 7.31 -19.60 14.88
CA TYR A 173 8.04 -20.86 14.86
C TYR A 173 8.46 -21.30 16.28
N LEU A 174 9.09 -20.41 17.05
CA LEU A 174 9.50 -20.70 18.42
C LEU A 174 8.33 -21.04 19.34
N LEU A 175 7.17 -20.38 19.15
CA LEU A 175 5.96 -20.67 19.91
C LEU A 175 5.40 -22.07 19.64
N GLN A 176 5.62 -22.61 18.43
CA GLN A 176 5.13 -23.93 18.02
C GLN A 176 6.07 -25.08 18.37
N LEU A 177 7.31 -24.80 18.77
CA LEU A 177 8.28 -25.83 19.13
C LEU A 177 7.83 -26.62 20.37
N SER A 178 7.94 -27.94 20.28
CA SER A 178 7.72 -28.83 21.41
C SER A 178 8.81 -28.66 22.47
N ARG A 179 8.51 -29.00 23.73
CA ARG A 179 9.50 -28.92 24.82
C ARG A 179 10.78 -29.70 24.52
N SER A 180 10.70 -30.83 23.81
CA SER A 180 11.85 -31.63 23.38
C SER A 180 12.65 -30.97 22.25
N GLY A 181 12.00 -30.24 21.34
CA GLY A 181 12.67 -29.47 20.29
C GLY A 181 13.50 -28.31 20.85
N LEU A 182 12.99 -27.63 21.88
CA LEU A 182 13.66 -26.48 22.51
C LEU A 182 15.02 -26.82 23.13
N PHE A 183 15.20 -28.03 23.66
CA PHE A 183 16.47 -28.44 24.26
C PHE A 183 17.68 -28.44 23.32
N ALA A 184 17.44 -28.68 22.03
CA ALA A 184 18.47 -28.68 21.01
C ALA A 184 18.59 -27.31 20.32
N THR A 185 17.84 -26.31 20.79
CA THR A 185 17.77 -24.97 20.20
C THR A 185 18.74 -24.02 20.88
N SER A 186 19.60 -23.40 20.08
CA SER A 186 20.41 -22.25 20.50
C SER A 186 19.96 -21.01 19.74
N ILE A 187 19.75 -19.93 20.48
CA ILE A 187 19.40 -18.63 19.93
C ILE A 187 20.59 -17.68 20.15
N PHE A 188 21.00 -16.98 19.12
CA PHE A 188 22.09 -15.99 19.16
C PHE A 188 21.83 -14.96 18.08
N ALA A 189 22.58 -13.86 18.06
CA ALA A 189 22.42 -12.85 17.03
C ALA A 189 23.77 -12.29 16.56
N PHE A 190 23.83 -11.92 15.29
CA PHE A 190 24.92 -11.14 14.72
C PHE A 190 24.57 -9.65 14.78
N LYS A 191 25.56 -8.79 15.02
CA LYS A 191 25.48 -7.34 14.86
C LYS A 191 26.48 -6.87 13.82
N ILE A 192 26.03 -6.05 12.87
CA ILE A 192 26.91 -5.24 12.02
C ILE A 192 27.49 -4.12 12.88
N VAL A 193 28.81 -4.14 13.09
CA VAL A 193 29.50 -3.09 13.86
C VAL A 193 29.54 -1.79 13.07
N GLY A 194 29.06 -0.69 13.67
CA GLY A 194 29.03 0.63 13.04
C GLY A 194 27.90 0.83 12.03
N ILE A 195 26.81 0.07 12.16
CA ILE A 195 25.65 0.15 11.26
C ILE A 195 25.06 1.56 11.15
N GLU A 196 25.08 2.34 12.23
CA GLU A 196 24.56 3.70 12.27
C GLU A 196 25.33 4.61 11.31
N THR A 197 26.65 4.45 11.23
CA THR A 197 27.51 5.19 10.29
C THR A 197 27.26 4.77 8.85
N ILE A 198 27.05 3.46 8.61
CA ILE A 198 26.76 2.93 7.28
C ILE A 198 25.39 3.43 6.82
N TYR A 199 24.38 3.35 7.68
CA TYR A 199 23.03 3.85 7.41
C TYR A 199 23.03 5.34 7.06
N ALA A 200 23.76 6.16 7.84
CA ALA A 200 23.87 7.60 7.59
C ALA A 200 24.61 7.96 6.29
N SER A 201 25.41 7.03 5.74
CA SER A 201 26.27 7.26 4.56
C SER A 201 25.83 6.51 3.30
N THR A 202 24.72 5.78 3.35
CA THR A 202 24.18 5.00 2.22
C THR A 202 22.79 5.46 1.82
N SER A 203 22.41 5.20 0.56
CA SER A 203 21.00 5.36 0.16
C SER A 203 20.17 4.22 0.76
N PRO A 204 18.85 4.39 0.95
CA PRO A 204 18.00 3.30 1.45
C PRO A 204 18.07 2.02 0.61
N ILE A 205 18.29 2.16 -0.71
CA ILE A 205 18.45 1.04 -1.63
C ILE A 205 19.78 0.32 -1.36
N ASP A 206 20.88 1.08 -1.27
CA ASP A 206 22.21 0.51 -0.94
C ASP A 206 22.20 -0.16 0.43
N PHE A 207 21.51 0.45 1.40
CA PHE A 207 21.37 -0.12 2.73
C PHE A 207 20.59 -1.43 2.69
N ARG A 208 19.49 -1.51 1.93
CA ARG A 208 18.73 -2.76 1.76
C ARG A 208 19.55 -3.86 1.07
N TYR A 209 20.36 -3.51 0.08
CA TYR A 209 21.26 -4.48 -0.55
C TYR A 209 22.31 -4.99 0.43
N LEU A 210 22.97 -4.09 1.16
CA LEU A 210 23.88 -4.46 2.25
C LEU A 210 23.21 -5.44 3.23
N LEU A 211 21.98 -5.13 3.66
CA LEU A 211 21.27 -6.00 4.59
C LEU A 211 20.98 -7.39 3.99
N THR A 212 20.72 -7.46 2.69
CA THR A 212 20.48 -8.71 1.96
C THR A 212 21.77 -9.53 1.82
N ASP A 213 22.87 -8.89 1.44
CA ASP A 213 24.18 -9.54 1.28
C ASP A 213 24.68 -10.09 2.63
N VAL A 214 24.51 -9.33 3.71
CA VAL A 214 24.84 -9.80 5.07
C VAL A 214 23.93 -10.95 5.49
N ALA A 215 22.64 -10.91 5.16
CA ALA A 215 21.73 -12.01 5.43
C ALA A 215 22.22 -13.29 4.72
N GLU A 216 22.66 -13.20 3.46
CA GLU A 216 23.21 -14.32 2.71
C GLU A 216 24.51 -14.86 3.32
N ALA A 217 25.40 -14.00 3.80
CA ALA A 217 26.64 -14.40 4.45
C ALA A 217 26.38 -15.12 5.79
N VAL A 218 25.54 -14.55 6.66
CA VAL A 218 25.13 -15.16 7.93
C VAL A 218 24.43 -16.50 7.68
N SER A 219 23.54 -16.50 6.71
CA SER A 219 22.79 -17.68 6.27
C SER A 219 23.75 -18.79 5.83
N THR A 220 24.70 -18.48 4.95
CA THR A 220 25.66 -19.44 4.42
C THR A 220 26.62 -19.96 5.49
N ALA A 221 27.08 -19.11 6.42
CA ALA A 221 27.93 -19.53 7.55
C ALA A 221 27.27 -20.59 8.45
N LEU A 222 25.93 -20.63 8.46
CA LEU A 222 25.16 -21.57 9.26
C LEU A 222 24.65 -22.80 8.48
N ARG A 223 24.98 -22.95 7.20
CA ARG A 223 24.42 -23.98 6.28
C ARG A 223 24.56 -25.43 6.77
N SER A 224 25.53 -25.73 7.63
CA SER A 224 25.71 -27.05 8.24
C SER A 224 24.70 -27.36 9.36
N HIS A 225 23.82 -26.43 9.70
CA HIS A 225 22.82 -26.54 10.77
C HIS A 225 21.41 -26.29 10.23
N GLU A 226 20.41 -26.94 10.84
CA GLU A 226 19.01 -26.56 10.64
C GLU A 226 18.79 -25.21 11.35
N ARG A 227 18.39 -24.20 10.58
CA ARG A 227 18.46 -22.81 11.00
C ARG A 227 17.29 -21.98 10.49
N PHE A 228 17.02 -20.91 11.21
CA PHE A 228 16.31 -19.73 10.69
C PHE A 228 17.06 -18.47 11.09
N VAL A 229 17.01 -17.48 10.21
CA VAL A 229 17.63 -16.15 10.41
C VAL A 229 16.57 -15.08 10.18
N SER A 230 16.55 -14.03 10.99
CA SER A 230 15.68 -12.87 10.81
C SER A 230 16.43 -11.59 11.10
N TYR A 231 16.21 -10.56 10.28
CA TYR A 231 16.69 -9.21 10.59
C TYR A 231 15.77 -8.57 11.62
N ALA A 232 16.34 -8.18 12.76
CA ALA A 232 15.60 -7.66 13.92
C ALA A 232 15.60 -6.12 14.00
N GLY A 233 16.22 -5.44 13.05
CA GLY A 233 16.49 -4.01 13.14
C GLY A 233 17.91 -3.74 13.65
N ASN A 234 18.32 -2.49 13.51
CA ASN A 234 19.58 -1.92 13.95
C ASN A 234 20.81 -2.77 13.56
N GLY A 235 20.88 -3.32 12.35
CA GLY A 235 22.01 -4.15 11.93
C GLY A 235 22.10 -5.52 12.63
N VAL A 236 21.05 -5.97 13.31
CA VAL A 236 21.02 -7.22 14.06
C VAL A 236 20.31 -8.33 13.28
N TYR A 237 20.95 -9.50 13.18
CA TYR A 237 20.38 -10.73 12.62
C TYR A 237 20.27 -11.78 13.70
N VAL A 238 19.05 -12.04 14.16
CA VAL A 238 18.79 -13.10 15.14
C VAL A 238 18.69 -14.44 14.44
N CYS A 239 19.33 -15.45 15.03
CA CYS A 239 19.47 -16.78 14.49
C CYS A 239 18.94 -17.80 15.50
N VAL A 240 18.16 -18.75 14.99
CA VAL A 240 17.74 -19.95 15.73
C VAL A 240 18.36 -21.14 15.02
N ALA A 241 19.22 -21.88 15.70
CA ALA A 241 19.88 -23.06 15.14
C ALA A 241 19.69 -24.30 16.02
N HIS A 242 19.52 -25.45 15.37
CA HIS A 242 19.36 -26.75 16.03
C HIS A 242 20.62 -27.59 15.84
N GLY A 243 21.06 -28.25 16.92
CA GLY A 243 22.22 -29.13 16.87
C GLY A 243 22.36 -30.01 18.10
N ARG A 244 22.90 -31.22 17.92
CA ARG A 244 23.20 -32.15 19.03
C ARG A 244 24.52 -31.85 19.76
N GLY A 245 25.12 -30.68 19.54
CA GLY A 245 26.39 -30.24 20.12
C GLY A 245 26.43 -28.73 20.39
N ALA A 246 27.46 -28.26 21.08
CA ALA A 246 27.68 -26.83 21.27
C ALA A 246 28.04 -26.19 19.91
N LEU A 247 27.31 -25.16 19.51
CA LEU A 247 27.69 -24.34 18.36
C LEU A 247 29.02 -23.65 18.64
N ASP A 248 29.94 -23.76 17.69
CA ASP A 248 31.19 -22.99 17.72
C ASP A 248 30.93 -21.63 17.06
N LEU A 249 30.46 -20.68 17.87
CA LEU A 249 30.09 -19.35 17.40
C LEU A 249 31.28 -18.53 16.92
N GLU A 250 32.50 -18.84 17.39
CA GLU A 250 33.72 -18.17 16.94
C GLU A 250 34.05 -18.57 15.50
N VAL A 251 33.96 -19.87 15.18
CA VAL A 251 34.12 -20.37 13.81
C VAL A 251 33.02 -19.85 12.89
N ILE A 252 31.77 -19.80 13.36
CA ILE A 252 30.65 -19.26 12.57
C ILE A 252 30.84 -17.75 12.33
N GLU A 253 31.23 -16.97 13.35
CA GLU A 253 31.55 -15.54 13.21
C GLU A 253 32.67 -15.32 12.18
N GLY A 254 33.75 -16.09 12.27
CA GLY A 254 34.88 -16.01 11.33
C GLY A 254 34.47 -16.35 9.90
N THR A 255 33.64 -17.38 9.73
CA THR A 255 33.12 -17.80 8.42
C THR A 255 32.23 -16.73 7.80
N ALA A 256 31.31 -16.14 8.58
CA ALA A 256 30.44 -15.07 8.09
C ALA A 256 31.24 -13.84 7.67
N ASN A 257 32.26 -13.43 8.46
CA ASN A 257 33.13 -12.32 8.11
C ASN A 257 33.95 -12.59 6.84
N LEU A 258 34.46 -13.82 6.66
CA LEU A 258 35.18 -14.19 5.45
C LEU A 258 34.30 -14.07 4.20
N ILE A 259 33.05 -14.56 4.27
CA ILE A 259 32.10 -14.46 3.15
C ILE A 259 31.81 -13.00 2.82
N VAL A 260 31.54 -12.15 3.82
CA VAL A 260 31.32 -10.71 3.61
C VAL A 260 32.54 -10.04 2.97
N GLU A 261 33.75 -10.40 3.39
CA GLU A 261 34.99 -9.85 2.81
C GLU A 261 35.15 -10.27 1.34
N GLU A 262 34.86 -11.53 1.01
CA GLU A 262 34.91 -12.06 -0.37
C GLU A 262 33.86 -11.41 -1.29
N MET A 263 32.69 -11.04 -0.76
CA MET A 263 31.65 -10.31 -1.51
C MET A 263 32.09 -8.92 -1.96
N ALA A 264 33.13 -8.34 -1.34
CA ALA A 264 33.70 -7.03 -1.69
C ALA A 264 32.63 -5.92 -1.80
N LEU A 265 31.74 -5.84 -0.81
CA LEU A 265 30.55 -4.99 -0.83
C LEU A 265 30.87 -3.51 -1.10
N THR A 266 30.14 -2.91 -2.05
CA THR A 266 30.23 -1.49 -2.39
C THR A 266 28.85 -0.86 -2.44
N ASN A 267 28.73 0.42 -2.10
CA ASN A 267 27.50 1.16 -2.39
C ASN A 267 27.39 1.48 -3.90
N SER A 268 26.24 2.02 -4.32
CA SER A 268 25.97 2.47 -5.70
C SER A 268 26.98 3.45 -6.29
N ARG A 269 27.83 4.09 -5.46
CA ARG A 269 28.91 4.99 -5.90
C ARG A 269 30.26 4.28 -6.06
N GLY A 270 30.31 2.96 -5.85
CA GLY A 270 31.54 2.17 -5.89
C GLY A 270 32.44 2.35 -4.66
N VAL A 271 31.94 2.95 -3.57
CA VAL A 271 32.70 3.09 -2.33
C VAL A 271 32.59 1.79 -1.52
N PRO A 272 33.70 1.14 -1.13
CA PRO A 272 33.67 -0.06 -0.31
C PRO A 272 33.01 0.14 1.05
N LEU A 273 32.11 -0.76 1.41
CA LEU A 273 31.47 -0.82 2.72
C LEU A 273 32.33 -1.71 3.63
N LYS A 274 33.03 -1.09 4.59
CA LYS A 274 33.90 -1.81 5.52
C LYS A 274 33.25 -1.93 6.89
N PHE A 275 33.02 -3.16 7.32
CA PHE A 275 32.48 -3.48 8.63
C PHE A 275 32.89 -4.90 9.03
N ARG A 276 32.55 -5.28 10.26
CA ARG A 276 32.63 -6.66 10.74
C ARG A 276 31.31 -7.06 11.36
N LEU A 277 31.03 -8.35 11.30
CA LEU A 277 29.96 -9.00 12.03
C LEU A 277 30.50 -9.49 13.37
N ARG A 278 29.74 -9.28 14.45
CA ARG A 278 30.02 -9.84 15.77
C ARG A 278 28.83 -10.63 16.28
N VAL A 279 29.10 -11.80 16.85
CA VAL A 279 28.09 -12.66 17.46
C VAL A 279 27.99 -12.33 18.95
N GLY A 280 26.78 -12.03 19.40
CA GLY A 280 26.49 -11.86 20.82
C GLY A 280 26.39 -13.19 21.58
N SER A 281 26.46 -13.10 22.89
CA SER A 281 26.36 -14.27 23.79
C SER A 281 25.07 -15.08 23.53
N PRO A 282 25.16 -16.42 23.31
CA PRO A 282 24.00 -17.23 22.99
C PRO A 282 23.08 -17.47 24.18
N VAL A 283 21.78 -17.60 23.91
CA VAL A 283 20.75 -17.96 24.86
C VAL A 283 20.26 -19.39 24.54
N ARG A 284 20.41 -20.30 25.52
CA ARG A 284 19.88 -21.66 25.42
C ARG A 284 18.44 -21.72 25.93
N VAL A 285 17.56 -22.34 25.15
CA VAL A 285 16.15 -22.51 25.52
C VAL A 285 15.97 -23.85 26.25
N GLY A 286 16.22 -23.86 27.56
CA GLY A 286 16.05 -25.06 28.39
C GLY A 286 14.58 -25.44 28.63
N LEU A 287 14.34 -26.54 29.36
CA LEU A 287 13.00 -27.07 29.75
C LEU A 287 12.00 -26.05 30.28
N VAL A 288 12.51 -25.01 30.94
CA VAL A 288 11.71 -24.05 31.71
C VAL A 288 11.20 -22.91 30.83
N ARG A 289 11.77 -22.71 29.63
CA ARG A 289 11.46 -21.60 28.72
C ARG A 289 10.66 -22.06 27.49
N ALA A 290 9.50 -22.69 27.71
CA ALA A 290 8.59 -23.06 26.62
C ALA A 290 7.58 -21.95 26.28
N GLY A 291 7.07 -21.95 25.04
CA GLY A 291 6.11 -20.94 24.58
C GLY A 291 6.71 -19.54 24.63
N ARG A 292 6.07 -18.62 25.38
CA ARG A 292 6.51 -17.22 25.48
C ARG A 292 7.96 -17.06 25.97
N GLY A 293 8.45 -17.97 26.82
CA GLY A 293 9.84 -17.93 27.29
C GLY A 293 10.89 -18.19 26.21
N ALA A 294 10.54 -18.84 25.09
CA ALA A 294 11.41 -19.00 23.94
C ALA A 294 11.49 -17.70 23.12
N VAL A 295 10.37 -16.98 23.00
CA VAL A 295 10.32 -15.64 22.39
C VAL A 295 11.10 -14.64 23.25
N ASP A 296 10.99 -14.69 24.57
CA ASP A 296 11.80 -13.83 25.45
C ASP A 296 13.30 -14.10 25.26
N ALA A 297 13.70 -15.36 25.06
CA ALA A 297 15.08 -15.72 24.75
C ALA A 297 15.58 -15.17 23.40
N LEU A 298 14.68 -15.03 22.41
CA LEU A 298 14.94 -14.33 21.14
C LEU A 298 15.37 -12.88 21.37
N TYR A 299 14.59 -12.13 22.14
CA TYR A 299 14.86 -10.73 22.43
C TYR A 299 16.12 -10.53 23.29
N VAL A 300 16.37 -11.42 24.25
CA VAL A 300 17.63 -11.39 25.01
C VAL A 300 18.84 -11.63 24.11
N ALA A 301 18.73 -12.52 23.11
CA ALA A 301 19.83 -12.73 22.17
C ALA A 301 20.11 -11.50 21.28
N ILE A 302 19.05 -10.78 20.88
CA ILE A 302 19.16 -9.49 20.18
C ILE A 302 19.89 -8.47 21.07
N GLU A 303 19.46 -8.30 22.31
CA GLU A 303 20.08 -7.38 23.27
C GLU A 303 21.56 -7.72 23.53
N ASN A 304 21.89 -9.01 23.69
CA ASN A 304 23.28 -9.45 23.85
C ASN A 304 24.16 -9.03 22.66
N ALA A 305 23.67 -9.17 21.42
CA ALA A 305 24.44 -8.78 20.25
C ALA A 305 24.63 -7.25 20.15
N GLU A 306 23.66 -6.45 20.61
CA GLU A 306 23.82 -4.99 20.68
C GLU A 306 24.82 -4.55 21.76
N GLN A 307 24.83 -5.23 22.91
CA GLN A 307 25.70 -4.87 24.04
C GLN A 307 27.13 -5.40 23.90
N ASP A 308 27.28 -6.62 23.38
CA ASP A 308 28.57 -7.30 23.23
C ASP A 308 29.36 -6.73 22.03
N ALA A 309 28.68 -6.05 21.09
CA ALA A 309 29.34 -5.40 19.98
C ALA A 309 30.14 -4.16 20.46
N PRO A 310 31.44 -4.05 20.10
CA PRO A 310 32.21 -2.87 20.44
C PRO A 310 31.60 -1.63 19.80
N LYS A 311 31.46 -0.54 20.57
CA LYS A 311 31.11 0.78 20.02
C LYS A 311 32.21 1.16 19.02
N ALA A 312 31.82 1.60 17.83
CA ALA A 312 32.75 1.95 16.76
C ALA A 312 33.89 2.84 17.30
N GLU A 313 35.13 2.32 17.29
CA GLU A 313 36.29 3.11 17.66
C GLU A 313 36.52 4.20 16.62
N ASP A 314 36.80 5.40 17.13
CA ASP A 314 36.97 6.64 16.41
C ASP A 314 38.21 6.58 15.49
N GLY A 315 38.04 6.10 14.25
CA GLY A 315 38.84 6.46 13.06
C GLY A 315 40.37 6.33 13.06
N ARG A 316 41.03 5.75 14.07
CA ARG A 316 42.50 5.74 14.19
C ARG A 316 43.07 4.38 14.64
N SER A 317 42.89 3.34 13.84
CA SER A 317 43.66 2.09 14.03
C SER A 317 43.83 1.27 12.74
N GLY A 318 43.86 1.96 11.58
CA GLY A 318 44.07 1.33 10.27
C GLY A 318 45.50 0.86 9.95
N GLU A 319 46.47 0.98 10.86
CA GLU A 319 47.90 0.76 10.53
C GLU A 319 48.64 -0.31 11.34
N HIS A 320 47.99 -1.10 12.21
CA HIS A 320 48.74 -2.00 13.12
C HIS A 320 48.47 -3.50 13.03
N TRP A 321 47.73 -3.98 12.02
CA TRP A 321 47.34 -5.40 11.98
C TRP A 321 47.76 -6.10 10.69
N SER A 322 49.07 -6.07 10.42
CA SER A 322 49.74 -6.90 9.41
C SER A 322 50.80 -7.84 10.01
N GLN A 323 50.70 -8.18 11.32
CA GLN A 323 51.68 -9.04 12.00
C GLN A 323 51.17 -10.40 12.49
N PHE A 324 49.89 -10.75 12.33
CA PHE A 324 49.42 -12.11 12.58
C PHE A 324 49.08 -12.81 11.25
N ARG A 325 50.10 -13.06 10.44
CA ARG A 325 50.12 -14.17 9.49
C ARG A 325 51.28 -15.09 9.88
N LEU A 326 50.96 -16.36 10.08
CA LEU A 326 51.84 -17.52 10.26
C LEU A 326 52.45 -17.72 11.66
N ALA A 327 51.75 -18.47 12.50
CA ALA A 327 52.26 -19.64 13.22
C ALA A 327 51.10 -20.49 13.74
#